data_AF-A0A3P3ZPL6-F1
#
_entry.id   AF-A0A3P3ZPL6-F1
#
_cell.length_a   1.000
_cell.length_b   1.000
_cell.length_c   1.000
_cell.angle_alpha   90.00
_cell.angle_beta   90.00
_cell.angle_gamma   90.00
#
_symmetry.space_group_name_H-M   'P 1'
#
loop_
_entity.id
_entity.type
_entity.pdbx_description
1 polymer ?
#
loop_
_entity_poly.entity_id
_entity_poly.type
_entity_poly.pdbx_seq_one_letter_code
_entity_poly.pdbx_strand_id
1 'polypeptide(L)'
;MRDVAGMLRSFDYVAHTALVNVRADQPEDLAMFEALLNDWEAEAGRVFLAAYDEAVQDSNLFSEQSSTHGLLDLFLLEKALYEVRYELDNRPDWVIIPLLGILALVHRDIPQ
;
A
#
# COMPACT_ATOMS: atom_id res chain seq x y z
N MET A 1 11.99 -1.44 7.56
CA MET A 1 10.55 -1.79 7.41
C MET A 1 9.62 -0.59 7.42
N ARG A 2 9.76 0.40 8.32
CA ARG A 2 8.91 1.61 8.30
C ARG A 2 8.92 2.36 6.96
N ASP A 3 10.09 2.61 6.38
CA ASP A 3 10.20 3.32 5.09
C ASP A 3 9.62 2.50 3.93
N VAL A 4 9.80 1.18 3.96
CA VAL A 4 9.22 0.23 3.00
C VAL A 4 7.69 0.28 3.08
N ALA A 5 7.12 0.25 4.28
CA ALA A 5 5.68 0.41 4.49
C ALA A 5 5.18 1.75 3.95
N GLY A 6 5.92 2.84 4.22
CA GLY A 6 5.61 4.17 3.68
C GLY A 6 5.57 4.21 2.15
N MET A 7 6.53 3.55 1.48
CA MET A 7 6.56 3.47 0.02
C MET A 7 5.39 2.64 -0.54
N LEU A 8 5.07 1.50 0.08
CA LEU A 8 3.92 0.67 -0.34
C LEU A 8 2.61 1.44 -0.21
N ARG A 9 2.39 2.16 0.90
CA ARG A 9 1.22 3.05 1.05
C ARG A 9 1.22 4.15 -0.01
N SER A 10 2.39 4.65 -0.43
CA SER A 10 2.45 5.66 -1.50
C SER A 10 1.93 5.13 -2.85
N PHE A 11 2.08 3.85 -3.16
CA PHE A 11 1.53 3.28 -4.40
C PHE A 11 -0.01 3.26 -4.39
N ASP A 12 -0.62 2.87 -3.27
CA ASP A 12 -2.08 2.94 -3.06
C ASP A 12 -2.62 4.36 -3.30
N TYR A 13 -1.97 5.38 -2.71
CA TYR A 13 -2.36 6.78 -2.92
C TYR A 13 -2.19 7.23 -4.38
N VAL A 14 -1.17 6.76 -5.09
CA VAL A 14 -0.97 7.06 -6.52
C VAL A 14 -2.09 6.44 -7.35
N ALA A 15 -2.42 5.17 -7.12
CA ALA A 15 -3.50 4.47 -7.81
C ALA A 15 -4.84 5.18 -7.58
N HIS A 16 -5.14 5.54 -6.34
CA HIS A 16 -6.37 6.27 -6.01
C HIS A 16 -6.41 7.68 -6.64
N THR A 17 -5.31 8.42 -6.59
CA THR A 17 -5.22 9.76 -7.22
C THR A 17 -5.46 9.66 -8.73
N ALA A 18 -4.90 8.63 -9.37
CA ALA A 18 -5.15 8.37 -10.79
C ALA A 18 -6.64 8.07 -11.05
N LEU A 19 -7.30 7.26 -10.20
CA LEU A 19 -8.74 6.99 -10.33
C LEU A 19 -9.60 8.24 -10.16
N VAL A 20 -9.25 9.12 -9.23
CA VAL A 20 -9.94 10.41 -9.05
C VAL A 20 -9.85 11.26 -10.32
N ASN A 21 -8.67 11.31 -10.95
CA ASN A 21 -8.48 12.04 -12.21
C ASN A 21 -9.29 11.41 -13.35
N VAL A 22 -9.26 10.07 -13.50
CA VAL A 22 -10.06 9.36 -14.52
C VAL A 22 -11.55 9.63 -14.31
N ARG A 23 -12.03 9.58 -13.07
CA ARG A 23 -13.44 9.86 -12.75
C ARG A 23 -13.85 11.28 -13.15
N ALA A 24 -12.94 12.25 -13.08
CA ALA A 24 -13.20 13.63 -13.47
C ALA A 24 -13.17 13.84 -14.98
N ASP A 25 -12.20 13.23 -15.68
CA ASP A 25 -11.91 13.52 -17.08
C ASP A 25 -12.57 12.54 -18.07
N GLN A 26 -12.69 11.25 -17.70
CA GLN A 26 -13.10 10.13 -18.56
C GLN A 26 -13.94 9.09 -17.76
N PRO A 27 -15.11 9.47 -17.21
CA PRO A 27 -15.89 8.61 -16.32
C PRO A 27 -16.37 7.30 -16.98
N GLU A 28 -16.53 7.25 -18.30
CA GLU A 28 -16.87 6.05 -19.07
C GLU A 28 -15.81 4.95 -18.99
N ASP A 29 -14.54 5.31 -18.78
CA ASP A 29 -13.41 4.39 -18.73
C ASP A 29 -13.04 3.97 -17.30
N LEU A 30 -13.74 4.50 -16.29
CA LEU A 30 -13.39 4.34 -14.87
C LEU A 30 -13.21 2.89 -14.45
N ALA A 31 -14.13 2.00 -14.84
CA ALA A 31 -14.07 0.58 -14.46
C ALA A 31 -12.87 -0.15 -15.07
N MET A 32 -12.49 0.22 -16.30
CA MET A 32 -11.30 -0.33 -16.95
C MET A 32 -10.03 0.15 -16.24
N PHE A 33 -9.94 1.44 -15.92
CA PHE A 33 -8.80 1.99 -15.19
C PHE A 33 -8.71 1.48 -13.76
N GLU A 34 -9.82 1.23 -13.09
CA GLU A 34 -9.85 0.63 -11.75
C GLU A 34 -9.19 -0.75 -11.75
N ALA A 35 -9.54 -1.62 -12.69
CA ALA A 35 -8.88 -2.91 -12.83
C ALA A 35 -7.37 -2.77 -13.11
N LEU A 36 -7.00 -1.91 -14.08
CA LEU A 36 -5.60 -1.69 -14.46
C LEU A 36 -4.74 -1.12 -13.33
N LEU A 37 -5.29 -0.17 -12.55
CA LEU A 37 -4.57 0.48 -11.46
C LEU A 37 -4.43 -0.44 -10.25
N ASN A 38 -5.42 -1.28 -9.96
CA ASN A 38 -5.31 -2.34 -8.94
C ASN A 38 -4.21 -3.35 -9.31
N ASP A 39 -4.17 -3.80 -10.56
CA ASP A 39 -3.12 -4.70 -11.05
C ASP A 39 -1.74 -4.03 -10.99
N TRP A 40 -1.66 -2.76 -11.38
CA TRP A 40 -0.42 -1.97 -11.32
C TRP A 40 0.08 -1.79 -9.89
N GLU A 41 -0.79 -1.45 -8.93
CA GLU A 41 -0.42 -1.27 -7.52
C GLU A 41 0.16 -2.56 -6.95
N ALA A 42 -0.53 -3.68 -7.17
CA ALA A 42 -0.10 -5.00 -6.71
C ALA A 42 1.27 -5.38 -7.30
N GLU A 43 1.47 -5.18 -8.60
CA GLU A 43 2.72 -5.49 -9.27
C GLU A 43 3.85 -4.55 -8.85
N ALA A 44 3.58 -3.24 -8.72
CA ALA A 44 4.55 -2.26 -8.25
C ALA A 44 5.02 -2.59 -6.83
N GLY A 45 4.09 -2.94 -5.93
CA GLY A 45 4.42 -3.40 -4.57
C GLY A 45 5.26 -4.67 -4.57
N ARG A 46 4.90 -5.66 -5.39
CA ARG A 46 5.64 -6.93 -5.52
C ARG A 46 7.05 -6.72 -6.05
N VAL A 47 7.22 -5.94 -7.12
CA VAL A 47 8.52 -5.65 -7.73
C VAL A 47 9.39 -4.84 -6.76
N PHE A 48 8.80 -3.84 -6.08
CA PHE A 48 9.52 -3.05 -5.08
C PHE A 48 10.05 -3.90 -3.92
N LEU A 49 9.22 -4.79 -3.37
CA LEU A 49 9.64 -5.69 -2.28
C LEU A 49 10.74 -6.65 -2.74
N ALA A 50 10.60 -7.26 -3.91
CA ALA A 50 11.61 -8.16 -4.45
C ALA A 50 12.97 -7.45 -4.64
N ALA A 51 12.96 -6.23 -5.18
CA ALA A 51 14.17 -5.43 -5.36
C ALA A 51 14.76 -4.95 -4.02
N TYR A 52 13.89 -4.62 -3.04
CA TYR A 52 14.34 -4.26 -1.70
C TYR A 52 15.05 -5.43 -1.03
N ASP A 53 14.45 -6.62 -1.09
CA ASP A 53 15.02 -7.84 -0.53
C ASP A 53 16.39 -8.14 -1.15
N GLU A 54 16.51 -8.10 -2.48
CA GLU A 54 17.79 -8.26 -3.18
C GLU A 54 18.84 -7.25 -2.69
N ALA A 55 18.46 -5.97 -2.54
CA ALA A 55 19.38 -4.91 -2.13
C ALA A 55 19.87 -5.05 -0.68
N VAL A 56 19.09 -5.69 0.20
CA VAL A 56 19.44 -5.83 1.63
C VAL A 56 19.99 -7.20 1.99
N GLN A 57 20.07 -8.17 1.06
CA GLN A 57 20.55 -9.53 1.31
C GLN A 57 21.90 -9.59 2.05
N ASP A 58 22.86 -8.73 1.70
CA ASP A 58 24.21 -8.72 2.29
C ASP A 58 24.36 -7.79 3.51
N SER A 59 23.28 -7.09 3.90
CA SER A 59 23.35 -6.00 4.87
C SER A 59 23.34 -6.43 6.35
N ASN A 60 23.20 -7.74 6.64
CA ASN A 60 22.99 -8.29 7.99
C ASN A 60 21.84 -7.62 8.79
N LEU A 61 20.94 -6.90 8.11
CA LEU A 61 19.86 -6.14 8.75
C LEU A 61 18.72 -7.02 9.28
N PHE A 62 18.59 -8.25 8.77
CA PHE A 62 17.50 -9.16 9.10
C PHE A 62 18.05 -10.56 9.38
N SER A 63 17.77 -11.11 10.57
CA SER A 63 18.20 -12.46 10.96
C SER A 63 17.23 -13.56 10.52
N GLU A 64 15.94 -13.22 10.31
CA GLU A 64 14.88 -14.15 9.90
C GLU A 64 13.82 -13.47 9.02
N GLN A 65 13.48 -14.06 7.87
CA GLN A 65 12.47 -13.55 6.93
C GLN A 65 11.05 -13.46 7.55
N SER A 66 10.66 -14.42 8.39
CA SER A 66 9.35 -14.43 9.08
C SER A 66 9.17 -13.21 10.00
N SER A 67 10.22 -12.83 10.73
CA SER A 67 10.24 -11.65 11.58
C SER A 67 10.12 -10.35 10.77
N THR A 68 10.60 -10.35 9.53
CA THR A 68 10.58 -9.18 8.64
C THR A 68 9.18 -8.90 8.09
N HIS A 69 8.41 -9.94 7.75
CA HIS A 69 7.01 -9.79 7.33
C HIS A 69 6.12 -9.25 8.45
N GLY A 70 6.24 -9.80 9.67
CA GLY A 70 5.46 -9.29 10.81
C GLY A 70 5.77 -7.82 11.13
N LEU A 71 7.04 -7.40 11.01
CA LEU A 71 7.41 -5.99 11.15
C LEU A 71 6.85 -5.12 10.03
N LEU A 72 6.85 -5.60 8.79
CA LEU A 72 6.27 -4.88 7.66
C LEU A 72 4.77 -4.65 7.86
N ASP A 73 4.02 -5.70 8.21
CA ASP A 73 2.58 -5.59 8.46
C ASP A 73 2.26 -4.66 9.64
N LEU A 74 3.08 -4.71 10.71
CA LEU A 74 2.98 -3.77 11.83
C LEU A 74 3.13 -2.32 11.37
N PHE A 75 4.16 -2.01 10.58
CA PHE A 75 4.40 -0.65 10.10
C PHE A 75 3.39 -0.21 9.03
N LEU A 76 2.85 -1.12 8.22
CA LEU A 76 1.75 -0.84 7.30
C LEU A 76 0.49 -0.45 8.09
N LEU A 77 0.16 -1.19 9.15
CA LEU A 77 -0.98 -0.88 10.01
C LEU A 77 -0.78 0.43 10.78
N GLU A 78 0.40 0.64 11.38
CA GLU A 78 0.74 1.91 12.07
C GLU A 78 0.53 3.10 11.13
N LYS A 79 1.05 2.99 9.90
CA LYS A 79 0.96 4.04 8.90
C LYS A 79 -0.47 4.28 8.42
N ALA A 80 -1.24 3.21 8.15
CA ALA A 80 -2.63 3.32 7.73
C ALA A 80 -3.51 3.95 8.81
N LEU A 81 -3.32 3.60 10.10
CA LEU A 81 -4.04 4.22 11.21
C LEU A 81 -3.70 5.70 11.38
N TYR A 82 -2.41 6.07 11.20
CA TYR A 82 -2.01 7.47 11.16
C TYR A 82 -2.72 8.22 10.02
N GLU A 83 -2.76 7.63 8.83
CA GLU A 83 -3.41 8.17 7.64
C GLU A 83 -4.93 8.33 7.85
N VAL A 84 -5.63 7.37 8.46
CA VAL A 84 -7.06 7.51 8.78
C VAL A 84 -7.31 8.81 9.57
N ARG A 85 -6.56 9.02 10.65
CA ARG A 85 -6.70 10.25 11.45
C ARG A 85 -6.38 11.49 10.60
N TYR A 86 -5.28 11.45 9.86
CA TYR A 86 -4.85 12.58 9.05
C TYR A 86 -5.88 12.97 7.98
N GLU A 87 -6.42 12.00 7.24
CA GLU A 87 -7.39 12.25 6.18
C GLU A 87 -8.73 12.72 6.76
N LEU A 88 -9.19 12.16 7.89
CA LEU A 88 -10.38 12.68 8.58
C LEU A 88 -10.26 14.15 8.98
N ASP A 89 -9.06 14.58 9.38
CA ASP A 89 -8.81 15.96 9.81
C ASP A 89 -8.60 16.93 8.64
N ASN A 90 -8.10 16.46 7.48
CA ASN A 90 -7.61 17.33 6.40
C ASN A 90 -8.33 17.15 5.06
N ARG A 91 -8.71 15.92 4.69
CA ARG A 91 -9.35 15.57 3.40
C ARG A 91 -10.31 14.39 3.60
N PRO A 92 -11.49 14.61 4.20
CA PRO A 92 -12.39 13.51 4.60
C PRO A 92 -12.77 12.57 3.44
N ASP A 93 -12.85 13.07 2.21
CA ASP A 93 -13.15 12.26 1.03
C ASP A 93 -12.07 11.20 0.72
N TRP A 94 -10.86 11.37 1.24
CA TRP A 94 -9.71 10.48 1.02
C TRP A 94 -9.59 9.40 2.09
N VAL A 95 -10.41 9.42 3.14
CA VAL A 95 -10.36 8.42 4.24
C VAL A 95 -10.58 6.99 3.74
N ILE A 96 -11.25 6.83 2.59
CA ILE A 96 -11.47 5.52 1.99
C ILE A 96 -10.15 4.80 1.65
N ILE A 97 -9.10 5.53 1.30
CA ILE A 97 -7.79 4.99 0.92
C ILE A 97 -7.17 4.21 2.09
N PRO A 98 -6.91 4.80 3.27
CA PRO A 98 -6.36 4.05 4.39
C PRO A 98 -7.31 3.00 4.98
N LEU A 99 -8.63 3.16 4.84
CA LEU A 99 -9.59 2.14 5.28
C LEU A 99 -9.53 0.87 4.41
N LEU A 100 -9.44 1.01 3.09
CA LEU A 100 -9.23 -0.13 2.19
C LEU A 100 -7.88 -0.79 2.44
N GLY A 101 -6.84 -0.01 2.71
CA GLY A 101 -5.53 -0.53 3.12
C GLY A 101 -5.59 -1.39 4.39
N ILE A 102 -6.29 -0.93 5.43
CA ILE A 102 -6.51 -1.73 6.66
C ILE A 102 -7.30 -3.00 6.34
N LEU A 103 -8.35 -2.90 5.51
CA LEU A 103 -9.15 -4.05 5.13
C LEU A 103 -8.32 -5.11 4.40
N ALA A 104 -7.43 -4.69 3.49
CA ALA A 104 -6.53 -5.58 2.77
C ALA A 104 -5.55 -6.28 3.72
N LEU A 105 -5.01 -5.56 4.73
CA LEU A 105 -4.13 -6.15 5.74
C LEU A 105 -4.84 -7.19 6.61
N VAL A 106 -6.09 -6.94 7.00
CA VAL A 106 -6.87 -7.89 7.81
C VAL A 106 -7.23 -9.17 7.05
N HIS A 107 -7.44 -9.06 5.73
CA HIS A 107 -7.72 -10.21 4.86
C HIS A 107 -6.46 -10.89 4.33
N ARG A 108 -5.27 -10.36 4.65
CA ARG A 108 -4.01 -11.01 4.31
C ARG A 108 -3.87 -12.22 5.24
N ASP A 109 -4.06 -13.42 4.69
CA ASP A 109 -3.86 -14.65 5.46
C ASP A 109 -2.49 -14.61 6.13
N ILE A 110 -2.46 -14.60 7.46
CA ILE A 110 -1.24 -14.84 8.23
C ILE A 110 -0.89 -16.31 7.95
N PRO A 111 0.22 -16.62 7.26
CA PRO A 111 0.65 -18.00 7.15
C PRO A 111 0.89 -18.51 8.57
N GLN A 112 0.14 -19.55 8.97
CA GLN A 112 0.35 -20.28 10.22
C GLN A 112 1.71 -20.97 10.22
#